data_AF-A0A8D1WVN1-F1
#
_entry.id   AF-A0A8D1WVN1-F1
#
_cell.length_a   1.000
_cell.length_b   1.000
_cell.length_c   1.000
_cell.angle_alpha   90.00
_cell.angle_beta   90.00
_cell.angle_gamma   90.00
#
_symmetry.space_group_name_H-M   'P 1'
#
loop_
_entity.id
_entity.type
_entity.pdbx_description
1 polymer ?
#
loop_
_entity_poly.entity_id
_entity_poly.type
_entity_poly.pdbx_seq_one_letter_code
_entity_poly.pdbx_strand_id
1 'polypeptide(L)'
;MGRSILGTPRNKFVKEEPFLEFGAGAVVEGQGPDTSWVEALENQEACPKSPELSTNHRKASLPSPAVSTDTRGRGRRARFQQICRQIPSAAPHCRGFSRGFRGGGTTKKMAERSQTAPEAGNDMGNDDAIGGNVSKYMVLPAGYCGQPRKGHLIFDACFESGNLGRVDQVSEFEYDLFIRPDTCNPRFRVWFNFTVENVKESQRVIFNIVNFSKTKSLYRDGMAPMVKSTSRPKWQRLPPKNVYYYRCPDHRKNYVMSFAFCFDREEDIYQFAYCYPYTYTRFQHYLDSLQKRNMDYFFREQLGQSVQQRQLDLLTITSPDNLREGAEKKVVFITGRVHPGETPSSFVCQGIIDFLISQHPIARVLREHLVFKIAPMLNPDGVYLGNYRCSLMGFDLNRHWLDPSPWAHPTLHGVKQLIIQMYNDPVSNR
;
A
#
# COMPACT_ATOMS: atom_id res chain seq x y z
N MET A 1 18.59 -23.84 64.64
CA MET A 1 18.53 -22.37 64.82
C MET A 1 19.04 -21.76 63.52
N GLY A 2 18.43 -20.84 62.78
CA GLY A 2 17.19 -20.09 62.82
C GLY A 2 17.08 -19.41 61.43
N ARG A 3 15.86 -19.15 60.96
CA ARG A 3 15.51 -18.66 59.61
C ARG A 3 16.08 -17.27 59.30
N SER A 4 16.32 -16.99 58.02
CA SER A 4 15.87 -15.73 57.39
C SER A 4 15.58 -15.92 55.90
N ILE A 5 14.31 -15.77 55.56
CA ILE A 5 13.72 -15.76 54.23
C ILE A 5 13.75 -14.31 53.76
N LEU A 6 14.42 -14.01 52.64
CA LEU A 6 14.25 -12.73 51.93
C LEU A 6 13.30 -12.97 50.76
N GLY A 7 12.11 -12.39 50.89
CA GLY A 7 11.05 -12.43 49.89
C GLY A 7 11.37 -11.55 48.69
N THR A 8 11.17 -12.10 47.51
CA THR A 8 11.02 -11.41 46.23
C THR A 8 9.73 -10.57 46.22
N PRO A 9 9.73 -9.31 45.74
CA PRO A 9 8.49 -8.61 45.47
C PRO A 9 7.85 -9.23 44.22
N ARG A 10 6.62 -9.73 44.39
CA ARG A 10 5.74 -10.15 43.30
C ARG A 10 5.41 -8.94 42.42
N ASN A 11 5.87 -8.95 41.18
CA ASN A 11 5.31 -8.12 40.12
C ASN A 11 3.82 -8.45 39.99
N LYS A 12 2.96 -7.47 40.29
CA LYS A 12 1.53 -7.56 40.02
C LYS A 12 1.34 -7.60 38.51
N PHE A 13 0.69 -8.67 38.06
CA PHE A 13 0.14 -8.85 36.73
C PHE A 13 -0.65 -7.62 36.30
N VAL A 14 -0.23 -6.96 35.21
CA VAL A 14 -1.11 -6.14 34.40
C VAL A 14 -1.81 -7.09 33.44
N LYS A 15 -3.13 -7.16 33.51
CA LYS A 15 -3.96 -7.80 32.48
C LYS A 15 -3.72 -7.05 31.16
N GLU A 16 -3.16 -7.74 30.18
CA GLU A 16 -3.19 -7.29 28.80
C GLU A 16 -4.64 -7.40 28.29
N GLU A 17 -5.30 -6.26 28.12
CA GLU A 17 -6.45 -6.16 27.22
C GLU A 17 -5.90 -6.20 25.78
N PRO A 18 -6.46 -7.03 24.88
CA PRO A 18 -5.92 -7.18 23.53
C PRO A 18 -6.11 -5.87 22.74
N PHE A 19 -5.00 -5.28 22.30
CA PHE A 19 -5.00 -4.20 21.30
C PHE A 19 -5.65 -4.71 20.00
N LEU A 20 -6.82 -4.15 19.69
CA LEU A 20 -7.54 -4.38 18.44
C LEU A 20 -6.72 -3.87 17.25
N GLU A 21 -6.33 -4.81 16.39
CA GLU A 21 -5.75 -4.54 15.08
C GLU A 21 -6.87 -3.97 14.17
N PHE A 22 -7.02 -2.66 14.12
CA PHE A 22 -7.96 -2.02 13.18
C PHE A 22 -7.39 -2.10 11.76
N GLY A 23 -7.72 -3.21 11.09
CA GLY A 23 -7.73 -3.26 9.63
C GLY A 23 -8.73 -2.24 9.08
N ALA A 24 -8.33 -1.53 8.03
CA ALA A 24 -9.17 -0.53 7.39
C ALA A 24 -10.55 -1.11 7.00
N GLY A 25 -11.61 -0.57 7.61
CA GLY A 25 -13.00 -0.67 7.15
C GLY A 25 -13.87 -1.70 7.88
N ALA A 26 -14.49 -1.30 8.99
CA ALA A 26 -15.84 -1.71 9.39
C ALA A 26 -16.34 -0.77 10.49
N VAL A 27 -17.45 -0.08 10.23
CA VAL A 27 -18.24 0.59 11.28
C VAL A 27 -19.03 -0.50 11.98
N VAL A 28 -18.86 -0.61 13.31
CA VAL A 28 -19.65 -1.49 14.15
C VAL A 28 -20.34 -0.61 15.19
N GLU A 29 -21.65 -0.47 15.08
CA GLU A 29 -22.48 0.09 16.15
C GLU A 29 -22.55 -0.90 17.31
N GLY A 30 -22.10 -0.48 18.48
CA GLY A 30 -22.23 -1.21 19.74
C GLY A 30 -22.97 -0.35 20.76
N GLN A 31 -24.00 -0.92 21.38
CA GLN A 31 -24.88 -0.27 22.34
C GLN A 31 -24.28 -0.22 23.77
N GLY A 32 -24.15 1.01 24.29
CA GLY A 32 -24.33 1.45 25.70
C GLY A 32 -23.20 1.26 26.73
N PRO A 33 -23.23 1.95 27.89
CA PRO A 33 -24.07 3.10 28.31
C PRO A 33 -23.29 4.34 28.81
N ASP A 34 -24.04 5.45 28.94
CA ASP A 34 -23.81 6.67 29.73
C ASP A 34 -22.56 7.54 29.51
N THR A 35 -22.73 8.53 28.63
CA THR A 35 -22.27 9.89 28.92
C THR A 35 -23.31 10.90 28.40
N SER A 36 -23.98 11.59 29.32
CA SER A 36 -24.61 12.89 29.08
C SER A 36 -23.60 13.84 28.41
N TRP A 37 -24.07 14.81 27.62
CA TRP A 37 -23.33 15.85 26.88
C TRP A 37 -23.25 15.68 25.35
N VAL A 38 -24.37 15.39 24.66
CA VAL A 38 -24.59 15.88 23.27
C VAL A 38 -26.11 16.11 23.04
N GLU A 39 -26.64 17.23 23.55
CA GLU A 39 -27.92 17.78 23.10
C GLU A 39 -27.68 19.23 22.66
N ALA A 40 -27.24 19.39 21.41
CA ALA A 40 -27.42 20.59 20.63
C ALA A 40 -26.88 20.31 19.23
N LEU A 41 -27.79 20.22 18.25
CA LEU A 41 -27.61 20.36 16.78
C LEU A 41 -28.39 19.32 15.93
N GLU A 42 -29.56 18.90 16.38
CA GLU A 42 -30.59 18.34 15.49
C GLU A 42 -31.85 19.20 15.55
N ASN A 43 -31.94 20.19 14.67
CA ASN A 43 -33.18 20.85 14.31
C ASN A 43 -33.02 21.52 12.93
N GLN A 44 -34.05 21.35 12.08
CA GLN A 44 -34.16 21.68 10.63
C GLN A 44 -33.68 20.51 9.75
N GLU A 45 -34.51 19.77 8.99
CA GLU A 45 -35.86 19.98 8.47
C GLU A 45 -36.60 18.64 8.31
N ALA A 46 -37.90 18.60 8.62
CA ALA A 46 -38.86 17.57 8.21
C ALA A 46 -39.97 18.28 7.40
N CYS A 47 -40.41 17.83 6.23
CA CYS A 47 -41.51 16.88 5.94
C CYS A 47 -41.87 17.01 4.42
N PRO A 48 -42.79 16.23 3.80
CA PRO A 48 -43.57 15.09 4.28
C PRO A 48 -43.58 13.84 3.36
N LYS A 49 -44.03 12.70 3.92
CA LYS A 49 -44.36 11.44 3.22
C LYS A 49 -45.86 11.31 2.95
N SER A 50 -46.22 10.62 1.85
CA SER A 50 -47.24 9.54 1.72
C SER A 50 -47.60 9.28 0.24
N PRO A 51 -48.25 8.16 -0.18
CA PRO A 51 -48.58 6.92 0.53
C PRO A 51 -48.10 5.62 -0.17
N GLU A 52 -48.27 4.51 0.53
CA GLU A 52 -47.97 3.12 0.16
C GLU A 52 -48.89 2.56 -0.94
N LEU A 53 -48.34 1.63 -1.74
CA LEU A 53 -49.09 0.70 -2.58
C LEU A 53 -48.56 -0.71 -2.34
N SER A 54 -49.41 -1.54 -1.75
CA SER A 54 -49.19 -2.97 -1.48
C SER A 54 -49.26 -3.78 -2.77
N THR A 55 -48.31 -4.68 -3.00
CA THR A 55 -48.61 -5.96 -3.68
C THR A 55 -47.78 -7.10 -3.10
N ASN A 56 -48.51 -8.12 -2.61
CA ASN A 56 -48.03 -9.44 -2.23
C ASN A 56 -47.45 -10.18 -3.43
N HIS A 57 -46.30 -10.87 -3.29
CA HIS A 57 -46.12 -12.22 -3.86
C HIS A 57 -44.96 -13.01 -3.20
N ARG A 58 -45.36 -14.07 -2.49
CA ARG A 58 -44.73 -15.40 -2.29
C ARG A 58 -43.19 -15.50 -2.20
N LYS A 59 -42.70 -15.73 -0.97
CA LYS A 59 -41.39 -16.36 -0.70
C LYS A 59 -41.39 -17.81 -1.17
N ALA A 60 -40.53 -18.14 -2.13
CA ALA A 60 -40.07 -19.51 -2.37
C ALA A 60 -38.66 -19.64 -1.79
N SER A 61 -38.51 -20.51 -0.80
CA SER A 61 -37.26 -20.93 -0.18
C SER A 61 -36.45 -21.78 -1.16
N LEU A 62 -35.20 -21.40 -1.42
CA LEU A 62 -34.21 -22.23 -2.12
C LEU A 62 -33.06 -22.59 -1.16
N PRO A 63 -32.57 -23.84 -1.16
CA PRO A 63 -31.64 -24.34 -0.17
C PRO A 63 -30.20 -23.84 -0.42
N SER A 64 -29.47 -23.62 0.67
CA SER A 64 -28.03 -23.35 0.67
C SER A 64 -27.26 -24.51 0.03
N PRO A 65 -26.30 -24.27 -0.88
CA PRO A 65 -25.44 -25.34 -1.35
C PRO A 65 -24.23 -25.49 -0.42
N ALA A 66 -24.10 -26.72 0.09
CA ALA A 66 -22.98 -27.24 0.83
C ALA A 66 -21.63 -27.05 0.11
N VAL A 67 -20.58 -27.04 0.93
CA VAL A 67 -19.16 -27.05 0.56
C VAL A 67 -18.88 -28.30 -0.28
N SER A 68 -18.46 -28.11 -1.54
CA SER A 68 -18.02 -29.20 -2.44
C SER A 68 -16.65 -28.89 -3.06
N THR A 69 -15.85 -29.94 -3.17
CA THR A 69 -14.41 -29.99 -3.42
C THR A 69 -14.00 -29.65 -4.87
N ASP A 70 -12.97 -28.81 -4.96
CA ASP A 70 -11.80 -28.80 -5.87
C ASP A 70 -11.94 -29.16 -7.38
N THR A 71 -12.91 -28.60 -8.09
CA THR A 71 -12.92 -28.52 -9.57
C THR A 71 -13.16 -27.10 -10.12
N ARG A 72 -13.39 -26.11 -9.24
CA ARG A 72 -13.85 -24.76 -9.63
C ARG A 72 -12.74 -23.82 -10.12
N GLY A 73 -11.46 -24.12 -9.87
CA GLY A 73 -10.33 -23.24 -10.21
C GLY A 73 -10.12 -23.08 -11.73
N ARG A 74 -10.04 -24.20 -12.46
CA ARG A 74 -9.87 -24.20 -13.92
C ARG A 74 -11.06 -23.59 -14.66
N GLY A 75 -12.28 -23.89 -14.20
CA GLY A 75 -13.51 -23.30 -14.74
C GLY A 75 -13.60 -21.78 -14.54
N ARG A 76 -13.10 -21.24 -13.42
CA ARG A 76 -13.03 -19.79 -13.19
C ARG A 76 -12.03 -19.08 -14.10
N ARG A 77 -10.85 -19.67 -14.34
CA ARG A 77 -9.84 -19.11 -15.28
C ARG A 77 -10.36 -19.08 -16.71
N ALA A 78 -10.95 -20.18 -17.20
CA ALA A 78 -11.54 -20.23 -18.55
C ALA A 78 -12.72 -19.26 -18.70
N ARG A 79 -13.60 -19.19 -17.69
CA ARG A 79 -14.72 -18.22 -17.67
C ARG A 79 -14.22 -16.78 -17.61
N PHE A 80 -13.12 -16.51 -16.91
CA PHE A 80 -12.50 -15.20 -16.87
C PHE A 80 -11.86 -14.81 -18.21
N GLN A 81 -11.09 -15.70 -18.84
CA GLN A 81 -10.57 -15.48 -20.20
C GLN A 81 -11.72 -15.17 -21.18
N GLN A 82 -12.87 -15.83 -21.02
CA GLN A 82 -14.07 -15.55 -21.81
C GLN A 82 -14.73 -14.21 -21.48
N ILE A 83 -14.81 -13.82 -20.20
CA ILE A 83 -15.30 -12.50 -19.75
C ILE A 83 -14.36 -11.37 -20.21
N CYS A 84 -13.04 -11.57 -20.19
CA CYS A 84 -12.05 -10.58 -20.63
C CYS A 84 -12.14 -10.28 -22.12
N ARG A 85 -12.49 -11.29 -22.93
CA ARG A 85 -12.83 -11.10 -24.36
C ARG A 85 -14.10 -10.26 -24.55
N GLN A 86 -14.97 -10.21 -23.54
CA GLN A 86 -16.25 -9.48 -23.56
C GLN A 86 -16.22 -8.12 -22.85
N ILE A 87 -15.11 -7.74 -22.18
CA ILE A 87 -14.97 -6.40 -21.58
C ILE A 87 -15.23 -5.39 -22.71
N PRO A 88 -16.24 -4.50 -22.67
CA PRO A 88 -16.40 -3.51 -23.73
C PRO A 88 -15.15 -2.62 -23.79
N SER A 89 -14.82 -2.08 -24.97
CA SER A 89 -13.94 -0.90 -25.06
C SER A 89 -14.65 0.24 -24.34
N ALA A 90 -14.53 0.30 -23.01
CA ALA A 90 -15.18 1.28 -22.17
C ALA A 90 -14.14 2.35 -21.83
N ALA A 91 -13.76 3.14 -22.84
CA ALA A 91 -13.32 4.50 -22.57
C ALA A 91 -14.58 5.33 -22.24
N PRO A 92 -14.59 6.17 -21.19
CA PRO A 92 -15.68 7.10 -20.99
C PRO A 92 -15.76 8.03 -22.21
N HIS A 93 -16.89 7.99 -22.92
CA HIS A 93 -17.18 8.87 -24.06
C HIS A 93 -17.21 10.33 -23.63
N CYS A 94 -16.28 11.14 -24.13
CA CYS A 94 -16.46 12.60 -24.25
C CYS A 94 -16.16 12.98 -25.72
N ARG A 95 -17.22 13.31 -26.46
CA ARG A 95 -17.15 13.81 -27.84
C ARG A 95 -16.68 15.27 -27.84
N GLY A 96 -15.82 15.65 -28.79
CA GLY A 96 -15.55 17.07 -29.07
C GLY A 96 -14.40 17.34 -30.04
N PHE A 97 -14.77 17.57 -31.31
CA PHE A 97 -14.08 18.37 -32.34
C PHE A 97 -12.74 17.91 -32.94
N SER A 98 -12.87 17.38 -34.16
CA SER A 98 -11.85 17.25 -35.19
C SER A 98 -11.68 18.53 -36.02
N ARG A 99 -10.43 18.92 -36.30
CA ARG A 99 -9.86 19.63 -37.48
C ARG A 99 -8.34 19.66 -37.21
N GLY A 100 -7.40 19.17 -38.00
CA GLY A 100 -7.32 18.82 -39.42
C GLY A 100 -6.11 19.58 -39.97
N PHE A 101 -4.95 18.95 -40.18
CA PHE A 101 -3.88 19.49 -41.04
C PHE A 101 -2.92 18.39 -41.52
N ARG A 102 -2.55 18.48 -42.81
CA ARG A 102 -1.64 17.59 -43.58
C ARG A 102 -0.24 18.20 -43.68
N GLY A 103 0.74 17.34 -43.96
CA GLY A 103 2.06 17.66 -44.56
C GLY A 103 3.16 16.83 -43.90
N GLY A 104 3.68 15.76 -44.53
CA GLY A 104 4.87 15.77 -45.42
C GLY A 104 6.15 15.68 -44.56
N GLY A 105 7.15 14.82 -44.72
CA GLY A 105 7.56 13.84 -45.72
C GLY A 105 9.08 13.63 -45.54
N THR A 106 9.56 12.38 -45.54
CA THR A 106 10.98 11.92 -45.72
C THR A 106 11.99 12.32 -44.60
N THR A 107 13.04 11.59 -44.22
CA THR A 107 13.95 10.64 -44.89
C THR A 107 14.58 9.63 -43.89
N LYS A 108 15.10 8.54 -44.45
CA LYS A 108 15.85 7.41 -43.86
C LYS A 108 17.18 7.82 -43.18
N LYS A 109 17.62 7.03 -42.20
CA LYS A 109 19.04 6.59 -42.07
C LYS A 109 19.15 5.24 -41.36
N MET A 110 19.83 4.30 -42.02
CA MET A 110 20.31 3.01 -41.51
C MET A 110 21.60 3.22 -40.71
N ALA A 111 21.80 2.41 -39.67
CA ALA A 111 23.14 1.96 -39.23
C ALA A 111 22.99 0.64 -38.44
N GLU A 112 24.02 -0.19 -38.56
CA GLU A 112 24.01 -1.65 -38.42
C GLU A 112 24.18 -2.22 -37.01
N ARG A 113 23.90 -3.52 -36.96
CA ARG A 113 23.98 -4.53 -35.88
C ARG A 113 25.34 -4.63 -35.17
N SER A 114 25.28 -5.08 -33.92
CA SER A 114 26.13 -6.20 -33.45
C SER A 114 25.34 -7.07 -32.47
N GLN A 115 25.34 -8.38 -32.72
CA GLN A 115 24.74 -9.44 -31.93
C GLN A 115 25.85 -10.18 -31.17
N THR A 116 25.58 -10.62 -29.95
CA THR A 116 26.03 -11.93 -29.45
C THR A 116 25.02 -12.45 -28.41
N ALA A 117 24.52 -13.65 -28.67
CA ALA A 117 23.74 -14.48 -27.75
C ALA A 117 24.64 -15.63 -27.26
N PRO A 118 24.39 -16.22 -26.09
CA PRO A 118 24.81 -17.59 -25.81
C PRO A 118 23.62 -18.55 -25.68
N GLU A 119 23.90 -19.77 -26.10
CA GLU A 119 23.02 -20.92 -26.29
C GLU A 119 22.59 -21.62 -24.99
N ALA A 120 21.57 -22.46 -25.15
CA ALA A 120 20.91 -23.25 -24.12
C ALA A 120 21.71 -24.49 -23.67
N GLY A 121 21.57 -24.85 -22.39
CA GLY A 121 21.99 -26.16 -21.88
C GLY A 121 21.65 -26.39 -20.41
N ASN A 122 20.79 -27.40 -20.20
CA ASN A 122 20.52 -28.21 -19.00
C ASN A 122 19.50 -27.78 -17.93
N ASP A 123 18.45 -28.62 -17.91
CA ASP A 123 17.38 -28.81 -16.96
C ASP A 123 17.90 -29.42 -15.65
N MET A 124 17.85 -28.63 -14.58
CA MET A 124 17.69 -29.08 -13.20
C MET A 124 16.92 -27.99 -12.43
N GLY A 125 15.93 -28.42 -11.64
CA GLY A 125 14.92 -27.58 -11.01
C GLY A 125 15.44 -26.25 -10.43
N ASN A 126 15.12 -25.15 -11.12
CA ASN A 126 15.45 -23.81 -10.68
C ASN A 126 14.42 -23.38 -9.64
N ASP A 127 14.76 -23.50 -8.36
CA ASP A 127 14.11 -22.67 -7.34
C ASP A 127 14.38 -21.22 -7.74
N ASP A 128 13.32 -20.56 -8.22
CA ASP A 128 13.33 -19.24 -8.83
C ASP A 128 14.19 -18.25 -8.04
N ALA A 129 15.43 -18.05 -8.50
CA ALA A 129 16.20 -16.87 -8.17
C ALA A 129 15.49 -15.67 -8.80
N ILE A 130 14.40 -15.22 -8.17
CA ILE A 130 13.81 -13.92 -8.46
C ILE A 130 14.92 -12.93 -8.14
N GLY A 131 15.52 -12.36 -9.19
CA GLY A 131 16.54 -11.33 -9.07
C GLY A 131 15.97 -10.04 -8.45
N GLY A 132 16.66 -8.92 -8.68
CA GLY A 132 16.13 -7.60 -8.33
C GLY A 132 14.81 -7.29 -9.04
N ASN A 133 14.34 -6.05 -8.93
CA ASN A 133 13.19 -5.61 -9.72
C ASN A 133 13.49 -5.73 -11.22
N VAL A 134 12.44 -6.02 -12.01
CA VAL A 134 12.53 -5.86 -13.47
C VAL A 134 12.86 -4.40 -13.80
N SER A 135 13.75 -4.21 -14.77
CA SER A 135 14.25 -2.90 -15.20
C SER A 135 14.12 -2.80 -16.71
N LYS A 136 13.17 -1.99 -17.19
CA LYS A 136 12.80 -1.85 -18.60
C LYS A 136 12.77 -3.20 -19.35
N TYR A 137 12.20 -4.22 -18.72
CA TYR A 137 12.17 -5.59 -19.21
C TYR A 137 11.07 -5.75 -20.26
N MET A 138 11.49 -5.95 -21.51
CA MET A 138 10.57 -6.23 -22.60
C MET A 138 10.23 -7.71 -22.65
N VAL A 139 8.93 -8.00 -22.68
CA VAL A 139 8.43 -9.36 -22.80
C VAL A 139 8.10 -9.64 -24.26
N LEU A 140 8.78 -10.64 -24.83
CA LEU A 140 8.56 -11.10 -26.21
C LEU A 140 7.88 -12.48 -26.19
N PRO A 141 6.98 -12.78 -27.14
CA PRO A 141 6.41 -14.11 -27.27
C PRO A 141 7.48 -15.18 -27.45
N ALA A 142 7.25 -16.36 -26.88
CA ALA A 142 8.18 -17.49 -27.03
C ALA A 142 8.42 -17.80 -28.51
N GLY A 143 9.70 -17.90 -28.91
CA GLY A 143 10.10 -18.14 -30.29
C GLY A 143 10.02 -16.92 -31.22
N TYR A 144 9.69 -15.73 -30.71
CA TYR A 144 9.70 -14.51 -31.52
C TYR A 144 11.14 -14.07 -31.85
N CYS A 145 11.46 -14.02 -33.14
CA CYS A 145 12.79 -13.64 -33.65
C CYS A 145 12.81 -12.27 -34.38
N GLY A 146 11.68 -11.55 -34.39
CA GLY A 146 11.57 -10.24 -35.04
C GLY A 146 12.08 -9.08 -34.19
N GLN A 147 12.06 -7.88 -34.77
CA GLN A 147 12.28 -6.64 -34.00
C GLN A 147 11.09 -6.37 -33.07
N PRO A 148 11.33 -5.84 -31.86
CA PRO A 148 10.27 -5.34 -30.99
C PRO A 148 9.26 -4.45 -31.72
N ARG A 149 7.97 -4.62 -31.38
CA ARG A 149 6.88 -3.83 -31.96
C ARG A 149 6.01 -3.27 -30.83
N LYS A 150 5.17 -2.30 -31.17
CA LYS A 150 4.10 -1.83 -30.28
C LYS A 150 3.22 -2.99 -29.85
N GLY A 151 2.92 -3.05 -28.56
CA GLY A 151 2.23 -4.16 -27.91
C GLY A 151 3.14 -5.21 -27.27
N HIS A 152 4.45 -5.21 -27.56
CA HIS A 152 5.43 -5.97 -26.77
C HIS A 152 5.72 -5.19 -25.49
N LEU A 153 4.96 -5.51 -24.45
CA LEU A 153 4.95 -4.76 -23.21
C LEU A 153 6.34 -4.71 -22.58
N ILE A 154 6.69 -3.52 -22.08
CA ILE A 154 7.90 -3.28 -21.31
C ILE A 154 7.50 -3.04 -19.86
N PHE A 155 8.03 -3.85 -18.94
CA PHE A 155 7.76 -3.77 -17.51
C PHE A 155 8.95 -3.14 -16.79
N ASP A 156 8.65 -2.25 -15.86
CA ASP A 156 9.68 -1.66 -15.01
C ASP A 156 9.17 -1.53 -13.56
N ALA A 157 10.01 -1.91 -12.62
CA ALA A 157 9.80 -1.69 -11.19
C ALA A 157 11.08 -1.18 -10.51
N CYS A 158 12.06 -0.69 -11.29
CA CYS A 158 13.35 -0.24 -10.80
C CYS A 158 13.29 1.24 -10.35
N PHE A 159 12.40 1.50 -9.39
CA PHE A 159 12.18 2.83 -8.81
C PHE A 159 11.77 2.71 -7.34
N GLU A 160 11.73 3.83 -6.63
CA GLU A 160 11.36 3.88 -5.21
C GLU A 160 9.98 3.24 -4.95
N SER A 161 9.93 2.34 -3.96
CA SER A 161 8.76 1.52 -3.63
C SER A 161 8.29 0.59 -4.74
N GLY A 162 9.08 0.38 -5.80
CA GLY A 162 8.80 -0.55 -6.89
C GLY A 162 8.98 -2.01 -6.45
N ASN A 163 8.06 -2.88 -6.87
CA ASN A 163 8.15 -4.31 -6.62
C ASN A 163 7.47 -5.10 -7.75
N LEU A 164 8.30 -5.73 -8.58
CA LEU A 164 7.97 -6.79 -9.52
C LEU A 164 9.28 -7.46 -9.93
N GLY A 165 9.42 -8.76 -9.68
CA GLY A 165 10.70 -9.46 -9.84
C GLY A 165 10.85 -10.23 -11.16
N ARG A 166 9.73 -10.72 -11.72
CA ARG A 166 9.74 -11.45 -12.99
C ARG A 166 8.37 -11.38 -13.66
N VAL A 167 8.38 -11.47 -14.98
CA VAL A 167 7.19 -11.47 -15.84
C VAL A 167 7.34 -12.57 -16.90
N ASP A 168 6.36 -13.45 -16.96
CA ASP A 168 6.27 -14.49 -17.98
C ASP A 168 5.04 -14.25 -18.85
N GLN A 169 5.20 -14.26 -20.17
CA GLN A 169 4.06 -14.25 -21.09
C GLN A 169 3.54 -15.68 -21.27
N VAL A 170 2.29 -15.91 -20.87
CA VAL A 170 1.63 -17.21 -20.92
C VAL A 170 0.86 -17.39 -22.24
N SER A 171 0.27 -16.31 -22.74
CA SER A 171 -0.40 -16.27 -24.04
C SER A 171 -0.34 -14.86 -24.63
N GLU A 172 -0.95 -14.65 -25.80
CA GLU A 172 -1.05 -13.33 -26.43
C GLU A 172 -1.63 -12.25 -25.49
N PHE A 173 -2.52 -12.63 -24.57
CA PHE A 173 -3.25 -11.70 -23.70
C PHE A 173 -3.02 -11.95 -22.20
N GLU A 174 -2.12 -12.86 -21.82
CA GLU A 174 -1.99 -13.29 -20.42
C GLU A 174 -0.53 -13.30 -19.97
N TYR A 175 -0.28 -12.69 -18.81
CA TYR A 175 1.02 -12.55 -18.20
C TYR A 175 0.98 -13.01 -16.74
N ASP A 176 1.89 -13.89 -16.39
CA ASP A 176 2.15 -14.26 -15.01
C ASP A 176 3.23 -13.36 -14.43
N LEU A 177 2.89 -12.70 -13.33
CA LEU A 177 3.69 -11.72 -12.64
C LEU A 177 4.14 -12.30 -11.29
N PHE A 178 5.44 -12.25 -11.05
CA PHE A 178 6.05 -12.74 -9.83
C PHE A 178 6.58 -11.57 -9.02
N ILE A 179 5.95 -11.33 -7.86
CA ILE A 179 6.38 -10.27 -6.95
C ILE A 179 7.56 -10.75 -6.12
N ARG A 180 8.48 -9.84 -5.79
CA ARG A 180 9.60 -10.17 -4.92
C ARG A 180 9.10 -10.39 -3.49
N PRO A 181 9.70 -11.32 -2.74
CA PRO A 181 9.52 -11.33 -1.30
C PRO A 181 10.06 -10.04 -0.69
N ASP A 182 9.58 -9.71 0.51
CA ASP A 182 10.21 -8.69 1.33
C ASP A 182 11.72 -9.00 1.50
N THR A 183 12.54 -7.96 1.48
CA THR A 183 13.99 -8.09 1.64
C THR A 183 14.35 -8.87 2.90
N CYS A 184 15.26 -9.85 2.77
CA CYS A 184 15.67 -10.75 3.84
C CYS A 184 14.52 -11.56 4.50
N ASN A 185 13.32 -11.60 3.90
CA ASN A 185 12.21 -12.40 4.42
C ASN A 185 11.37 -13.05 3.30
N PRO A 186 11.60 -14.34 2.99
CA PRO A 186 10.92 -15.02 1.90
C PRO A 186 9.45 -15.36 2.18
N ARG A 187 8.88 -15.00 3.33
CA ARG A 187 7.48 -15.34 3.68
C ARG A 187 6.48 -14.33 3.16
N PHE A 188 6.86 -13.06 3.02
CA PHE A 188 5.94 -11.98 2.68
C PHE A 188 6.03 -11.62 1.20
N ARG A 189 4.94 -11.85 0.47
CA ARG A 189 4.74 -11.47 -0.94
C ARG A 189 3.34 -10.90 -1.08
N VAL A 190 3.22 -9.57 -0.99
CA VAL A 190 1.92 -8.88 -1.01
C VAL A 190 1.98 -7.58 -1.81
N TRP A 191 3.00 -6.77 -1.58
CA TRP A 191 3.15 -5.48 -2.27
C TRP A 191 3.62 -5.68 -3.72
N PHE A 192 3.01 -4.93 -4.63
CA PHE A 192 3.49 -4.75 -5.99
C PHE A 192 3.32 -3.30 -6.39
N ASN A 193 4.24 -2.83 -7.22
CA ASN A 193 4.22 -1.49 -7.78
C ASN A 193 5.15 -1.50 -9.00
N PHE A 194 4.57 -1.39 -10.19
CA PHE A 194 5.30 -1.52 -11.44
C PHE A 194 4.65 -0.66 -12.52
N THR A 195 5.41 -0.37 -13.57
CA THR A 195 4.96 0.33 -14.76
C THR A 195 4.97 -0.60 -15.97
N VAL A 196 4.09 -0.30 -16.92
CA VAL A 196 3.97 -0.95 -18.21
C VAL A 196 3.96 0.12 -19.29
N GLU A 197 4.84 -0.01 -20.28
CA GLU A 197 4.92 0.85 -21.45
C GLU A 197 5.03 0.04 -22.74
N ASN A 198 5.18 0.73 -23.88
CA ASN A 198 5.13 0.13 -25.23
C ASN A 198 3.82 -0.62 -25.52
N VAL A 199 2.72 -0.14 -24.92
CA VAL A 199 1.37 -0.68 -25.12
C VAL A 199 0.82 -0.31 -26.49
N LYS A 200 -0.19 -1.05 -26.94
CA LYS A 200 -0.98 -0.73 -28.13
C LYS A 200 -2.41 -0.34 -27.74
N GLU A 201 -3.04 0.56 -28.49
CA GLU A 201 -4.41 0.99 -28.23
C GLU A 201 -5.36 -0.21 -28.38
N SER A 202 -6.34 -0.31 -27.47
CA SER A 202 -7.28 -1.42 -27.37
C SER A 202 -6.63 -2.79 -27.08
N GLN A 203 -5.34 -2.84 -26.74
CA GLN A 203 -4.68 -4.06 -26.31
C GLN A 203 -5.23 -4.50 -24.96
N ARG A 204 -5.72 -5.73 -24.91
CA ARG A 204 -6.30 -6.34 -23.70
C ARG A 204 -5.32 -7.30 -23.09
N VAL A 205 -5.20 -7.23 -21.77
CA VAL A 205 -4.29 -8.07 -21.02
C VAL A 205 -4.93 -8.57 -19.74
N ILE A 206 -4.49 -9.73 -19.32
CA ILE A 206 -4.71 -10.32 -18.03
C ILE A 206 -3.36 -10.37 -17.33
N PHE A 207 -3.27 -9.71 -16.18
CA PHE A 207 -2.12 -9.80 -15.29
C PHE A 207 -2.47 -10.71 -14.12
N ASN A 208 -1.69 -11.76 -13.91
CA ASN A 208 -1.83 -12.70 -12.80
C ASN A 208 -0.69 -12.52 -11.81
N ILE A 209 -0.93 -11.99 -10.61
CA ILE A 209 0.04 -12.10 -9.52
C ILE A 209 -0.05 -13.52 -8.94
N VAL A 210 0.90 -14.39 -9.28
CA VAL A 210 0.78 -15.85 -9.05
C VAL A 210 1.35 -16.35 -7.72
N ASN A 211 2.17 -15.54 -7.05
CA ASN A 211 2.91 -15.92 -5.84
C ASN A 211 2.51 -15.09 -4.61
N PHE A 212 1.23 -14.72 -4.50
CA PHE A 212 0.69 -13.96 -3.38
C PHE A 212 0.68 -14.79 -2.08
N SER A 213 1.30 -14.30 -1.00
CA SER A 213 1.48 -15.08 0.23
C SER A 213 0.32 -15.01 1.23
N LYS A 214 -0.61 -14.06 1.07
CA LYS A 214 -1.84 -14.03 1.88
C LYS A 214 -2.80 -15.11 1.39
N THR A 215 -3.52 -15.75 2.31
CA THR A 215 -4.60 -16.70 1.99
C THR A 215 -5.97 -16.06 2.17
N LYS A 216 -6.12 -15.25 3.22
CA LYS A 216 -7.25 -14.34 3.47
C LYS A 216 -6.83 -12.95 2.99
N SER A 217 -7.51 -12.44 1.97
CA SER A 217 -7.21 -11.15 1.36
C SER A 217 -8.49 -10.41 1.07
N LEU A 218 -8.49 -9.10 1.32
CA LEU A 218 -9.61 -8.19 1.01
C LEU A 218 -9.92 -8.14 -0.49
N TYR A 219 -9.05 -8.68 -1.36
CA TYR A 219 -9.38 -8.91 -2.76
C TYR A 219 -10.58 -9.86 -2.94
N ARG A 220 -10.95 -10.66 -1.93
CA ARG A 220 -12.21 -11.43 -1.91
C ARG A 220 -13.43 -10.57 -1.62
N ASP A 221 -13.21 -9.44 -0.95
CA ASP A 221 -14.24 -8.57 -0.38
C ASP A 221 -14.29 -7.22 -1.13
N GLY A 222 -13.88 -7.20 -2.40
CA GLY A 222 -14.02 -6.04 -3.28
C GLY A 222 -12.83 -5.08 -3.32
N MET A 223 -11.73 -5.36 -2.60
CA MET A 223 -10.48 -4.64 -2.84
C MET A 223 -10.06 -4.82 -4.30
N ALA A 224 -9.46 -3.78 -4.89
CA ALA A 224 -8.94 -3.81 -6.25
C ALA A 224 -7.67 -2.97 -6.35
N PRO A 225 -6.72 -3.34 -7.25
CA PRO A 225 -5.48 -2.61 -7.46
C PRO A 225 -5.75 -1.17 -7.92
N MET A 226 -4.72 -0.34 -7.79
CA MET A 226 -4.73 1.03 -8.28
C MET A 226 -3.99 1.13 -9.61
N VAL A 227 -4.48 1.98 -10.50
CA VAL A 227 -3.86 2.32 -11.78
C VAL A 227 -3.78 3.83 -11.95
N LYS A 228 -2.72 4.31 -12.59
CA LYS A 228 -2.63 5.65 -13.19
C LYS A 228 -1.86 5.57 -14.50
N SER A 229 -1.87 6.64 -15.29
CA SER A 229 -0.99 6.76 -16.45
C SER A 229 -0.35 8.14 -16.52
N THR A 230 0.62 8.32 -17.42
CA THR A 230 1.26 9.62 -17.66
C THR A 230 0.26 10.73 -17.98
N SER A 231 -0.72 10.46 -18.85
CA SER A 231 -1.77 11.43 -19.16
C SER A 231 -2.88 11.53 -18.10
N ARG A 232 -3.00 10.54 -17.21
CA ARG A 232 -3.96 10.53 -16.08
C ARG A 232 -3.21 10.25 -14.78
N PRO A 233 -2.56 11.28 -14.19
CA PRO A 233 -1.65 11.09 -13.06
C PRO A 233 -2.34 10.77 -11.74
N LYS A 234 -3.68 10.92 -11.66
CA LYS A 234 -4.47 10.59 -10.47
C LYS A 234 -4.70 9.08 -10.40
N TRP A 235 -4.38 8.49 -9.25
CA TRP A 235 -4.66 7.09 -8.97
C TRP A 235 -6.16 6.79 -8.99
N GLN A 236 -6.54 5.75 -9.72
CA GLN A 236 -7.90 5.24 -9.82
C GLN A 236 -7.91 3.76 -9.47
N ARG A 237 -8.99 3.30 -8.84
CA ARG A 237 -9.16 1.89 -8.52
C ARG A 237 -9.65 1.15 -9.75
N LEU A 238 -9.07 -0.02 -10.02
CA LEU A 238 -9.62 -0.91 -11.05
C LEU A 238 -11.06 -1.33 -10.69
N PRO A 239 -11.96 -1.48 -11.66
CA PRO A 239 -13.29 -2.00 -11.39
C PRO A 239 -13.21 -3.37 -10.70
N PRO A 240 -13.84 -3.58 -9.52
CA PRO A 240 -13.75 -4.86 -8.82
C PRO A 240 -14.20 -6.06 -9.65
N LYS A 241 -15.14 -5.87 -10.59
CA LYS A 241 -15.58 -6.89 -11.55
C LYS A 241 -14.47 -7.39 -12.50
N ASN A 242 -13.39 -6.65 -12.63
CA ASN A 242 -12.22 -7.03 -13.45
C ASN A 242 -11.12 -7.67 -12.61
N VAL A 243 -11.31 -7.85 -11.30
CA VAL A 243 -10.31 -8.37 -10.36
C VAL A 243 -10.83 -9.66 -9.74
N TYR A 244 -9.98 -10.68 -9.70
CA TYR A 244 -10.32 -12.00 -9.22
C TYR A 244 -9.23 -12.49 -8.28
N TYR A 245 -9.64 -13.12 -7.19
CA TYR A 245 -8.71 -13.70 -6.24
C TYR A 245 -9.13 -15.12 -5.89
N TYR A 246 -8.30 -16.08 -6.28
CA TYR A 246 -8.66 -17.50 -6.21
C TYR A 246 -7.43 -18.37 -5.97
N ARG A 247 -7.68 -19.59 -5.49
CA ARG A 247 -6.63 -20.60 -5.33
C ARG A 247 -6.43 -21.31 -6.66
N CYS A 248 -5.20 -21.33 -7.18
CA CYS A 248 -4.89 -21.96 -8.46
C CYS A 248 -4.06 -23.24 -8.25
N PRO A 249 -4.57 -24.43 -8.62
CA PRO A 249 -3.81 -25.68 -8.52
C PRO A 249 -2.52 -25.66 -9.33
N ASP A 250 -2.56 -25.03 -10.51
CA ASP A 250 -1.44 -25.00 -11.46
C ASP A 250 -0.26 -24.12 -10.97
N HIS A 251 -0.48 -23.23 -9.98
CA HIS A 251 0.57 -22.44 -9.33
C HIS A 251 0.87 -22.93 -7.91
N ARG A 252 1.24 -24.21 -7.77
CA ARG A 252 1.59 -24.84 -6.47
C ARG A 252 0.50 -24.67 -5.40
N LYS A 253 -0.78 -24.60 -5.79
CA LYS A 253 -1.93 -24.32 -4.90
C LYS A 253 -1.86 -22.96 -4.17
N ASN A 254 -1.05 -22.01 -4.68
CA ASN A 254 -0.99 -20.64 -4.21
C ASN A 254 -2.26 -19.87 -4.58
N TYR A 255 -2.45 -18.72 -3.91
CA TYR A 255 -3.45 -17.76 -4.31
C TYR A 255 -2.95 -16.88 -5.44
N VAL A 256 -3.78 -16.72 -6.46
CA VAL A 256 -3.54 -15.87 -7.61
C VAL A 256 -4.49 -14.68 -7.54
N MET A 257 -3.95 -13.48 -7.75
CA MET A 257 -4.72 -12.26 -7.96
C MET A 257 -4.64 -11.88 -9.43
N SER A 258 -5.73 -12.05 -10.17
CA SER A 258 -5.81 -11.72 -11.59
C SER A 258 -6.57 -10.43 -11.79
N PHE A 259 -6.09 -9.56 -12.68
CA PHE A 259 -6.86 -8.40 -13.12
C PHE A 259 -6.76 -8.19 -14.62
N ALA A 260 -7.91 -7.85 -15.22
CA ALA A 260 -8.02 -7.55 -16.63
C ALA A 260 -7.91 -6.04 -16.89
N PHE A 261 -7.15 -5.68 -17.92
CA PHE A 261 -6.94 -4.29 -18.31
C PHE A 261 -6.99 -4.13 -19.83
N CYS A 262 -7.49 -2.98 -20.29
CA CYS A 262 -7.51 -2.60 -21.69
C CYS A 262 -6.77 -1.26 -21.81
N PHE A 263 -5.65 -1.25 -22.53
CA PHE A 263 -4.90 -0.03 -22.79
C PHE A 263 -5.65 0.83 -23.80
N ASP A 264 -5.58 2.15 -23.60
CA ASP A 264 -6.36 3.12 -24.35
C ASP A 264 -5.52 4.26 -24.95
N ARG A 265 -4.23 4.36 -24.60
CA ARG A 265 -3.29 5.37 -25.14
C ARG A 265 -1.90 4.76 -25.31
N GLU A 266 -1.35 4.81 -26.51
CA GLU A 266 -0.08 4.13 -26.83
C GLU A 266 1.15 4.88 -26.31
N GLU A 267 1.03 6.18 -26.12
CA GLU A 267 2.07 7.08 -25.62
C GLU A 267 2.16 7.02 -24.09
N ASP A 268 1.18 6.41 -23.43
CA ASP A 268 1.10 6.40 -21.99
C ASP A 268 1.98 5.29 -21.37
N ILE A 269 2.60 5.64 -20.25
CA ILE A 269 3.16 4.67 -19.30
C ILE A 269 2.10 4.46 -18.20
N TYR A 270 1.67 3.22 -18.02
CA TYR A 270 0.68 2.85 -17.00
C TYR A 270 1.39 2.34 -15.77
N GLN A 271 1.01 2.81 -14.58
CA GLN A 271 1.54 2.32 -13.32
C GLN A 271 0.44 1.58 -12.56
N PHE A 272 0.74 0.37 -12.10
CA PHE A 272 -0.15 -0.47 -11.30
C PHE A 272 0.45 -0.69 -9.93
N ALA A 273 -0.36 -0.59 -8.88
CA ALA A 273 0.08 -0.77 -7.51
C ALA A 273 -0.96 -1.48 -6.63
N TYR A 274 -0.49 -2.17 -5.59
CA TYR A 274 -1.32 -2.85 -4.60
C TYR A 274 -2.29 -1.88 -3.89
N CYS A 275 -1.77 -0.72 -3.52
CA CYS A 275 -2.52 0.42 -3.01
C CYS A 275 -1.85 1.70 -3.54
N TYR A 276 -2.44 2.88 -3.29
CA TYR A 276 -1.82 4.15 -3.64
C TYR A 276 -0.42 4.26 -2.99
N PRO A 277 0.67 4.43 -3.74
CA PRO A 277 1.99 4.57 -3.16
C PRO A 277 2.15 5.90 -2.41
N TYR A 278 2.80 5.84 -1.25
CA TYR A 278 3.32 7.01 -0.52
C TYR A 278 4.80 6.73 -0.26
N THR A 279 5.67 7.37 -1.05
CA THR A 279 7.11 7.07 -1.00
C THR A 279 7.81 7.84 0.11
N TYR A 280 9.01 7.41 0.49
CA TYR A 280 9.82 8.11 1.49
C TYR A 280 10.20 9.50 0.96
N THR A 281 10.68 9.61 -0.28
CA THR A 281 11.04 10.89 -0.91
C THR A 281 9.87 11.87 -0.93
N ARG A 282 8.65 11.37 -1.25
CA ARG A 282 7.45 12.20 -1.20
C ARG A 282 7.20 12.76 0.20
N PHE A 283 7.34 11.93 1.24
CA PHE A 283 7.13 12.38 2.62
C PHE A 283 8.19 13.41 3.01
N GLN A 284 9.46 13.15 2.70
CA GLN A 284 10.55 14.09 2.98
C GLN A 284 10.31 15.46 2.34
N HIS A 285 9.95 15.50 1.05
CA HIS A 285 9.60 16.77 0.38
C HIS A 285 8.41 17.48 1.02
N TYR A 286 7.40 16.75 1.48
CA TYR A 286 6.28 17.33 2.21
C TYR A 286 6.75 17.96 3.52
N LEU A 287 7.53 17.24 4.34
CA LEU A 287 8.06 17.76 5.61
C LEU A 287 9.01 18.94 5.40
N ASP A 288 9.84 18.91 4.36
CA ASP A 288 10.71 20.03 3.97
C ASP A 288 9.88 21.28 3.63
N SER A 289 8.75 21.10 2.93
CA SER A 289 7.85 22.20 2.60
C SER A 289 7.20 22.81 3.85
N LEU A 290 6.90 21.99 4.87
CA LEU A 290 6.37 22.47 6.14
C LEU A 290 7.42 23.23 6.95
N GLN A 291 8.64 22.69 7.04
CA GLN A 291 9.73 23.34 7.74
C GLN A 291 10.05 24.74 7.18
N LYS A 292 10.00 24.89 5.85
CA LYS A 292 10.21 26.20 5.16
C LYS A 292 9.17 27.26 5.52
N ARG A 293 7.99 26.88 6.03
CA ARG A 293 6.97 27.83 6.48
C ARG A 293 7.31 28.51 7.81
N ASN A 294 8.32 28.01 8.54
CA ASN A 294 8.85 28.59 9.77
C ASN A 294 7.76 28.95 10.80
N MET A 295 6.87 27.98 11.08
CA MET A 295 5.81 28.12 12.08
C MET A 295 6.40 27.88 13.48
N ASP A 296 6.13 28.77 14.41
CA ASP A 296 6.62 28.72 15.80
C ASP A 296 6.08 27.53 16.61
N TYR A 297 5.02 26.88 16.13
CA TYR A 297 4.42 25.69 16.74
C TYR A 297 4.73 24.37 15.99
N PHE A 298 5.67 24.38 15.04
CA PHE A 298 6.08 23.19 14.28
C PHE A 298 7.60 23.03 14.34
N PHE A 299 8.06 21.95 14.95
CA PHE A 299 9.47 21.61 15.03
C PHE A 299 9.69 20.25 14.40
N ARG A 300 10.74 20.14 13.59
CA ARG A 300 11.15 18.90 12.95
C ARG A 300 12.59 18.60 13.35
N GLU A 301 12.80 17.40 13.87
CA GLU A 301 14.09 16.93 14.35
C GLU A 301 14.38 15.55 13.77
N GLN A 302 15.66 15.23 13.62
CA GLN A 302 16.07 13.89 13.25
C GLN A 302 16.28 13.07 14.53
N LEU A 303 15.35 12.16 14.83
CA LEU A 303 15.43 11.28 15.98
C LEU A 303 16.49 10.18 15.81
N GLY A 304 16.80 9.83 14.57
CA GLY A 304 17.83 8.85 14.27
C GLY A 304 17.91 8.51 12.79
N GLN A 305 18.46 7.34 12.51
CA GLN A 305 18.61 6.81 11.16
C GLN A 305 18.17 5.36 11.10
N SER A 306 17.69 4.97 9.94
CA SER A 306 17.46 3.57 9.59
C SER A 306 18.78 2.87 9.23
N VAL A 307 18.71 1.57 8.92
CA VAL A 307 19.88 0.76 8.61
C VAL A 307 20.58 1.27 7.35
N GLN A 308 19.82 1.69 6.32
CA GLN A 308 20.38 2.33 5.12
C GLN A 308 20.54 3.86 5.28
N GLN A 309 20.66 4.36 6.50
CA GLN A 309 20.95 5.77 6.79
C GLN A 309 19.86 6.76 6.34
N ARG A 310 18.62 6.30 6.06
CA ARG A 310 17.48 7.20 5.84
C ARG A 310 17.04 7.81 7.16
N GLN A 311 16.66 9.09 7.12
CA GLN A 311 16.30 9.86 8.30
C GLN A 311 15.03 9.31 8.94
N LEU A 312 15.04 9.25 10.27
CA LEU A 312 13.86 9.08 11.08
C LEU A 312 13.46 10.44 11.66
N ASP A 313 12.43 11.04 11.09
CA ASP A 313 11.91 12.31 11.58
C ASP A 313 11.09 12.14 12.86
N LEU A 314 11.20 13.12 13.74
CA LEU A 314 10.27 13.40 14.82
C LEU A 314 9.73 14.81 14.63
N LEU A 315 8.41 14.92 14.56
CA LEU A 315 7.71 16.20 14.51
C LEU A 315 7.17 16.52 15.89
N THR A 316 7.42 17.73 16.36
CA THR A 316 6.77 18.30 17.54
C THR A 316 5.81 19.39 17.10
N ILE A 317 4.52 19.22 17.38
CA ILE A 317 3.49 20.21 17.04
C ILE A 317 2.77 20.63 18.31
N THR A 318 2.99 21.87 18.75
CA THR A 318 2.44 22.41 20.01
C THR A 318 2.69 23.92 20.12
N SER A 319 1.95 24.62 20.98
CA SER A 319 2.27 26.00 21.35
C SER A 319 3.65 26.07 22.03
N PRO A 320 4.50 27.07 21.73
CA PRO A 320 5.77 27.30 22.43
C PRO A 320 5.66 27.37 23.95
N ASP A 321 4.50 27.79 24.47
CA ASP A 321 4.24 27.87 25.90
C ASP A 321 4.31 26.51 26.60
N ASN A 322 3.99 25.42 25.90
CA ASN A 322 4.09 24.06 26.41
C ASN A 322 5.52 23.53 26.47
N LEU A 323 6.47 24.24 25.85
CA LEU A 323 7.89 23.89 25.86
C LEU A 323 8.67 24.66 26.93
N ARG A 324 8.04 25.59 27.64
CA ARG A 324 8.66 26.34 28.74
C ARG A 324 8.96 25.44 29.93
N GLU A 325 9.99 25.80 30.68
CA GLU A 325 10.36 25.10 31.91
C GLU A 325 9.23 25.19 32.95
N GLY A 326 8.89 24.05 33.56
CA GLY A 326 7.81 23.95 34.54
C GLY A 326 6.40 23.79 33.95
N ALA A 327 6.22 23.81 32.62
CA ALA A 327 4.92 23.52 32.01
C ALA A 327 4.53 22.04 32.18
N GLU A 328 3.28 21.77 32.53
CA GLU A 328 2.74 20.40 32.54
C GLU A 328 2.55 19.91 31.11
N LYS A 329 3.24 18.82 30.73
CA LYS A 329 3.24 18.32 29.35
C LYS A 329 2.31 17.13 29.20
N LYS A 330 1.14 17.34 28.58
CA LYS A 330 0.28 16.25 28.10
C LYS A 330 0.69 15.86 26.68
N VAL A 331 1.35 14.72 26.56
CA VAL A 331 1.96 14.28 25.30
C VAL A 331 1.05 13.29 24.58
N VAL A 332 0.85 13.51 23.29
CA VAL A 332 0.24 12.54 22.38
C VAL A 332 1.32 12.06 21.41
N PHE A 333 1.71 10.79 21.52
CA PHE A 333 2.71 10.18 20.64
C PHE A 333 2.03 9.41 19.50
N ILE A 334 2.39 9.72 18.25
CA ILE A 334 1.82 9.10 17.06
C ILE A 334 2.95 8.51 16.23
N THR A 335 2.85 7.23 15.89
CA THR A 335 3.77 6.56 14.95
C THR A 335 3.03 6.13 13.70
N GLY A 336 3.64 6.35 12.54
CA GLY A 336 3.13 5.88 11.25
C GLY A 336 4.02 4.81 10.63
N ARG A 337 3.40 4.01 9.75
CA ARG A 337 4.13 3.30 8.68
C ARG A 337 5.20 2.31 9.20
N VAL A 338 4.86 1.52 10.23
CA VAL A 338 5.74 0.49 10.83
C VAL A 338 5.97 -0.70 9.90
N HIS A 339 4.89 -1.26 9.33
CA HIS A 339 5.01 -2.06 8.11
C HIS A 339 5.25 -1.12 6.94
N PRO A 340 5.82 -1.54 5.79
CA PRO A 340 6.01 -0.68 4.59
C PRO A 340 4.98 -0.73 3.43
N GLY A 341 4.08 -1.70 3.35
CA GLY A 341 3.06 -1.80 2.28
C GLY A 341 1.66 -1.23 2.57
N GLU A 342 1.25 -1.16 3.84
CA GLU A 342 0.12 -0.37 4.40
C GLU A 342 0.18 1.17 4.20
N THR A 343 0.22 1.64 2.96
CA THR A 343 0.34 3.07 2.63
C THR A 343 -0.76 4.00 3.15
N PRO A 344 -2.01 3.56 3.43
CA PRO A 344 -3.03 4.42 4.06
C PRO A 344 -2.55 5.14 5.32
N SER A 345 -1.68 4.50 6.12
CA SER A 345 -1.11 5.09 7.33
C SER A 345 -0.41 6.43 7.05
N SER A 346 0.34 6.56 5.95
CA SER A 346 1.04 7.80 5.62
C SER A 346 0.08 8.92 5.19
N PHE A 347 -1.01 8.60 4.51
CA PHE A 347 -2.03 9.60 4.14
C PHE A 347 -2.80 10.10 5.37
N VAL A 348 -3.16 9.20 6.29
CA VAL A 348 -3.79 9.57 7.57
C VAL A 348 -2.83 10.43 8.39
N CYS A 349 -1.57 10.01 8.51
CA CYS A 349 -0.55 10.79 9.22
C CYS A 349 -0.37 12.19 8.61
N GLN A 350 -0.34 12.31 7.28
CA GLN A 350 -0.26 13.61 6.62
C GLN A 350 -1.49 14.46 6.94
N GLY A 351 -2.71 13.91 6.89
CA GLY A 351 -3.94 14.63 7.23
C GLY A 351 -3.97 15.11 8.69
N ILE A 352 -3.47 14.30 9.63
CA ILE A 352 -3.31 14.69 11.03
C ILE A 352 -2.35 15.89 11.13
N ILE A 353 -1.19 15.83 10.47
CA ILE A 353 -0.21 16.92 10.47
C ILE A 353 -0.85 18.18 9.86
N ASP A 354 -1.47 18.07 8.69
CA ASP A 354 -2.13 19.18 7.98
C ASP A 354 -3.20 19.86 8.86
N PHE A 355 -4.01 19.07 9.57
CA PHE A 355 -4.99 19.59 10.51
C PHE A 355 -4.31 20.29 11.71
N LEU A 356 -3.34 19.63 12.34
CA LEU A 356 -2.65 20.15 13.53
C LEU A 356 -1.83 21.40 13.26
N ILE A 357 -1.37 21.66 12.03
CA ILE A 357 -0.67 22.92 11.67
C ILE A 357 -1.62 23.99 11.10
N SER A 358 -2.91 23.68 10.96
CA SER A 358 -3.87 24.62 10.39
C SER A 358 -4.27 25.72 11.37
N GLN A 359 -4.96 26.74 10.84
CA GLN A 359 -5.58 27.81 11.63
C GLN A 359 -6.97 27.42 12.18
N HIS A 360 -7.37 26.14 12.05
CA HIS A 360 -8.65 25.68 12.56
C HIS A 360 -8.73 25.91 14.09
N PRO A 361 -9.83 26.46 14.63
CA PRO A 361 -9.95 26.76 16.06
C PRO A 361 -9.66 25.56 16.96
N ILE A 362 -10.21 24.39 16.61
CA ILE A 362 -9.92 23.13 17.33
C ILE A 362 -8.42 22.79 17.31
N ALA A 363 -7.74 22.95 16.16
CA ALA A 363 -6.31 22.67 16.09
C ALA A 363 -5.49 23.61 16.98
N ARG A 364 -5.89 24.88 17.10
CA ARG A 364 -5.28 25.84 18.03
C ARG A 364 -5.44 25.41 19.48
N VAL A 365 -6.66 25.09 19.90
CA VAL A 365 -6.95 24.62 21.26
C VAL A 365 -6.16 23.34 21.58
N LEU A 366 -6.07 22.40 20.63
CA LEU A 366 -5.26 21.19 20.79
C LEU A 366 -3.77 21.54 20.98
N ARG A 367 -3.21 22.44 20.17
CA ARG A 367 -1.81 22.88 20.32
C ARG A 367 -1.55 23.63 21.62
N GLU A 368 -2.54 24.34 22.16
CA GLU A 368 -2.43 25.05 23.44
C GLU A 368 -2.36 24.10 24.62
N HIS A 369 -2.99 22.92 24.56
CA HIS A 369 -3.09 22.00 25.70
C HIS A 369 -2.25 20.72 25.58
N LEU A 370 -1.79 20.38 24.37
CA LEU A 370 -1.12 19.11 24.09
C LEU A 370 0.18 19.30 23.33
N VAL A 371 1.13 18.40 23.59
CA VAL A 371 2.36 18.24 22.83
C VAL A 371 2.24 17.01 21.93
N PHE A 372 2.10 17.23 20.62
CA PHE A 372 2.09 16.12 19.66
C PHE A 372 3.51 15.77 19.26
N LYS A 373 3.93 14.52 19.53
CA LYS A 373 5.19 13.94 19.04
C LYS A 373 4.86 12.91 17.96
N ILE A 374 5.28 13.15 16.73
CA ILE A 374 4.90 12.33 15.57
C ILE A 374 6.14 11.76 14.91
N ALA A 375 6.26 10.44 14.87
CA ALA A 375 7.23 9.72 14.04
C ALA A 375 6.51 9.20 12.78
N PRO A 376 6.47 9.98 11.68
CA PRO A 376 5.56 9.74 10.57
C PRO A 376 5.89 8.47 9.75
N MET A 377 7.16 8.06 9.76
CA MET A 377 7.62 6.87 9.03
C MET A 377 8.64 6.06 9.83
N LEU A 378 8.18 5.02 10.52
CA LEU A 378 9.05 4.12 11.29
C LEU A 378 9.94 3.22 10.41
N ASN A 379 9.52 2.89 9.19
CA ASN A 379 10.23 1.94 8.33
C ASN A 379 10.58 2.51 6.94
N PRO A 380 11.45 3.54 6.88
CA PRO A 380 11.78 4.19 5.62
C PRO A 380 12.51 3.26 4.65
N ASP A 381 13.34 2.33 5.15
CA ASP A 381 14.05 1.37 4.31
C ASP A 381 13.12 0.41 3.60
N GLY A 382 12.20 -0.21 4.34
CA GLY A 382 11.22 -1.11 3.75
C GLY A 382 10.30 -0.39 2.75
N VAL A 383 9.98 0.89 3.00
CA VAL A 383 9.16 1.69 2.07
C VAL A 383 9.90 1.92 0.77
N TYR A 384 11.17 2.33 0.85
CA TYR A 384 11.99 2.57 -0.33
C TYR A 384 12.19 1.29 -1.17
N LEU A 385 12.39 0.15 -0.52
CA LEU A 385 12.64 -1.15 -1.17
C LEU A 385 11.40 -1.82 -1.76
N GLY A 386 10.21 -1.29 -1.49
CA GLY A 386 8.95 -1.92 -1.91
C GLY A 386 8.63 -3.20 -1.14
N ASN A 387 8.96 -3.26 0.15
CA ASN A 387 8.51 -4.31 1.05
C ASN A 387 7.03 -4.10 1.43
N TYR A 388 6.39 -5.15 1.96
CA TYR A 388 5.05 -5.07 2.51
C TYR A 388 5.02 -4.98 4.04
N ARG A 389 5.82 -5.79 4.74
CA ARG A 389 5.76 -5.95 6.19
C ARG A 389 7.09 -5.71 6.89
N CYS A 390 8.19 -6.18 6.31
CA CYS A 390 9.47 -6.23 6.99
C CYS A 390 10.36 -5.01 6.75
N SER A 391 11.26 -4.74 7.70
CA SER A 391 12.43 -3.85 7.51
C SER A 391 13.42 -4.42 6.49
N LEU A 392 14.49 -3.67 6.20
CA LEU A 392 15.60 -4.15 5.35
C LEU A 392 16.13 -5.52 5.81
N MET A 393 16.27 -5.71 7.12
CA MET A 393 16.85 -6.90 7.73
C MET A 393 15.84 -8.07 7.85
N GLY A 394 14.64 -7.94 7.27
CA GLY A 394 13.63 -9.01 7.26
C GLY A 394 12.78 -9.10 8.52
N PHE A 395 12.91 -8.16 9.46
CA PHE A 395 12.16 -8.15 10.72
C PHE A 395 10.81 -7.44 10.60
N ASP A 396 9.79 -8.02 11.24
CA ASP A 396 8.53 -7.32 11.51
C ASP A 396 8.74 -6.40 12.72
N LEU A 397 8.95 -5.10 12.47
CA LEU A 397 9.23 -4.13 13.53
C LEU A 397 8.15 -4.13 14.63
N ASN A 398 6.89 -4.41 14.27
CA ASN A 398 5.80 -4.45 15.24
C ASN A 398 5.77 -5.74 16.08
N ARG A 399 6.83 -6.54 16.04
CA ARG A 399 7.07 -7.71 16.92
C ARG A 399 8.33 -7.54 17.80
N HIS A 400 9.01 -6.41 17.70
CA HIS A 400 10.28 -6.16 18.39
C HIS A 400 10.24 -5.01 19.42
N TRP A 401 9.04 -4.54 19.82
CA TRP A 401 8.92 -3.49 20.83
C TRP A 401 9.47 -3.88 22.21
N LEU A 402 9.44 -5.16 22.58
CA LEU A 402 9.91 -5.61 23.90
C LEU A 402 11.41 -5.37 24.09
N ASP A 403 12.23 -5.67 23.08
CA ASP A 403 13.68 -5.50 23.12
C ASP A 403 14.25 -5.18 21.73
N PRO A 404 14.10 -3.92 21.25
CA PRO A 404 14.58 -3.54 19.93
C PRO A 404 16.11 -3.36 19.94
N SER A 405 16.82 -4.16 19.16
CA SER A 405 18.24 -3.93 18.90
C SER A 405 18.51 -2.56 18.24
N PRO A 406 19.49 -1.76 18.73
CA PRO A 406 19.88 -0.51 18.10
C PRO A 406 20.54 -0.69 16.72
N TRP A 407 20.98 -1.90 16.38
CA TRP A 407 21.62 -2.19 15.09
C TRP A 407 20.65 -2.77 14.07
N ALA A 408 19.77 -3.68 14.49
CA ALA A 408 18.79 -4.32 13.60
C ALA A 408 17.49 -3.52 13.45
N HIS A 409 17.10 -2.78 14.49
CA HIS A 409 15.85 -2.01 14.57
C HIS A 409 16.11 -0.56 15.00
N PRO A 410 17.08 0.17 14.43
CA PRO A 410 17.51 1.47 14.94
C PRO A 410 16.37 2.48 15.06
N THR A 411 15.41 2.47 14.12
CA THR A 411 14.26 3.38 14.16
C THR A 411 13.30 3.08 15.30
N LEU A 412 13.02 1.80 15.53
CA LEU A 412 12.16 1.32 16.61
C LEU A 412 12.81 1.56 17.97
N HIS A 413 14.12 1.28 18.07
CA HIS A 413 14.91 1.56 19.26
C HIS A 413 14.89 3.04 19.61
N GLY A 414 15.18 3.93 18.65
CA GLY A 414 15.17 5.38 18.87
C GLY A 414 13.81 5.90 19.37
N VAL A 415 12.71 5.49 18.75
CA VAL A 415 11.35 5.86 19.21
C VAL A 415 11.06 5.31 20.60
N LYS A 416 11.40 4.04 20.88
CA LYS A 416 11.17 3.45 22.20
C LYS A 416 11.96 4.19 23.29
N GLN A 417 13.23 4.50 23.05
CA GLN A 417 14.05 5.23 24.02
C GLN A 417 13.47 6.61 24.31
N LEU A 418 13.02 7.33 23.28
CA LEU A 418 12.36 8.61 23.46
C LEU A 418 11.08 8.47 24.31
N ILE A 419 10.23 7.48 24.03
CA ILE A 419 9.00 7.26 24.81
C ILE A 419 9.33 6.95 26.28
N ILE A 420 10.33 6.11 26.54
CA ILE A 420 10.77 5.77 27.90
C ILE A 420 11.35 7.00 28.60
N GLN A 421 12.16 7.79 27.90
CA GLN A 421 12.72 9.04 28.43
C GLN A 421 11.61 10.04 28.79
N MET A 422 10.59 10.17 27.94
CA MET A 422 9.42 11.01 28.19
C MET A 422 8.56 10.54 29.35
N TYR A 423 8.49 9.22 29.57
CA TYR A 423 7.78 8.64 30.70
C TYR A 423 8.55 8.81 32.03
N ASN A 424 9.86 8.55 32.02
CA ASN A 424 10.69 8.60 33.22
C ASN A 424 11.03 10.03 33.64
N ASP A 425 11.12 10.95 32.69
CA ASP A 425 11.44 12.34 32.94
C ASP A 425 10.44 13.28 32.23
N PRO A 426 9.22 13.41 32.79
CA PRO A 426 8.17 14.23 32.19
C PRO A 426 8.49 15.73 32.22
N VAL A 427 9.48 16.15 33.03
CA VAL A 427 9.81 17.57 33.25
C VAL A 427 10.94 18.02 32.32
N SER A 428 11.94 17.18 32.02
CA SER A 428 13.18 17.60 31.36
C SER A 428 13.23 17.47 29.83
N ASN A 429 12.24 16.85 29.17
CA ASN A 429 12.27 16.70 27.71
C ASN A 429 12.03 18.05 27.03
N ARG A 430 13.15 18.72 26.73
CA ARG A 430 13.30 20.00 26.05
C ARG A 430 13.10 19.85 24.55
#